data_AF-A0A919ZB52-F1
#
_entry.id   AF-A0A919ZB52-F1
#
_cell.length_a   1.000
_cell.length_b   1.000
_cell.length_c   1.000
_cell.angle_alpha   90.00
_cell.angle_beta   90.00
_cell.angle_gamma   90.00
#
_symmetry.space_group_name_H-M   'P 1'
#
loop_
_entity.id
_entity.type
_entity.pdbx_description
1 polymer ?
#
loop_
_entity_poly.entity_id
_entity_poly.type
_entity_poly.pdbx_seq_one_letter_code
_entity_poly.pdbx_strand_id
1 'polypeptide(L)' 'MAKSTNLVPHKKDVPAKAASRTSGETESSLKGTFAAVLLLGGFIILTWAGVFLLFLARQ' A
#
# COMPACT_ATOMS: atom_id res chain seq x y z
N MET A 1 49.00 -25.03 30.37
CA MET A 1 47.90 -25.69 29.63
C MET A 1 46.64 -25.68 30.51
N ALA A 2 45.68 -24.80 30.22
CA ALA A 2 44.26 -24.82 30.61
C ALA A 2 43.67 -23.46 30.15
N LYS A 3 43.32 -23.35 28.87
CA LYS A 3 41.96 -23.43 28.31
C LYS A 3 41.25 -22.05 28.35
N SER A 4 41.21 -21.47 27.15
CA SER A 4 40.53 -20.24 26.75
C SER A 4 39.08 -20.19 27.27
N THR A 5 38.82 -19.36 28.27
CA THR A 5 37.47 -19.01 28.74
C THR A 5 36.92 -17.88 27.89
N ASN A 6 36.56 -18.24 26.66
CA ASN A 6 35.52 -17.51 25.93
C ASN A 6 34.20 -17.74 26.65
N LEU A 7 33.45 -16.66 26.90
CA LEU A 7 31.98 -16.57 26.85
C LEU A 7 31.57 -15.17 27.33
N VAL A 8 31.67 -14.19 26.43
CA VAL A 8 30.91 -12.95 26.56
C VAL A 8 29.47 -13.26 26.15
N PRO A 9 28.46 -13.09 27.01
CA PRO A 9 27.07 -13.25 26.60
C PRO A 9 26.67 -12.09 25.69
N HIS A 10 26.30 -12.48 24.48
CA HIS A 10 25.65 -11.65 23.47
C HIS A 10 24.36 -11.05 24.04
N LYS A 11 24.37 -9.74 24.31
CA LYS A 11 23.17 -8.94 24.61
C LYS A 11 22.13 -9.20 23.50
N LYS A 12 21.00 -9.81 23.86
CA LYS A 12 19.92 -10.25 22.96
C LYS A 12 18.59 -9.89 23.62
N ASP A 13 18.33 -8.59 23.73
CA ASP A 13 17.11 -8.07 24.34
C ASP A 13 16.93 -6.60 23.95
N VAL A 14 16.93 -6.34 22.64
CA VAL A 14 16.17 -5.21 22.11
C VAL A 14 14.70 -5.66 22.12
N PRO A 15 13.81 -4.95 22.81
CA PRO A 15 12.42 -5.36 22.98
C PRO A 15 11.74 -5.49 21.62
N ALA A 16 11.16 -6.67 21.43
CA ALA A 16 10.16 -6.96 20.41
C ALA A 16 8.96 -5.99 20.57
N LYS A 17 9.09 -4.79 20.03
CA LYS A 17 7.92 -3.96 19.69
C LYS A 17 7.36 -4.50 18.39
N ALA A 18 6.50 -5.51 18.56
CA ALA A 18 5.65 -6.09 17.55
C ALA A 18 4.71 -5.05 16.93
N ALA A 19 4.46 -5.25 15.62
CA ALA A 19 3.35 -4.78 14.80
C ALA A 19 3.12 -3.25 14.78
N SER A 20 3.46 -2.51 13.72
CA SER A 20 3.10 -2.72 12.33
C SER A 20 4.15 -2.06 11.44
N ARG A 21 5.11 -2.85 10.96
CA ARG A 21 5.78 -2.56 9.70
C ARG A 21 4.91 -3.22 8.66
N THR A 22 4.14 -2.43 7.92
CA THR A 22 3.40 -2.94 6.76
C THR A 22 4.43 -3.35 5.73
N SER A 23 4.84 -4.61 5.79
CA SER A 23 5.62 -5.27 4.74
C SER A 23 4.86 -5.13 3.42
N GLY A 24 5.31 -4.22 2.55
CA GLY A 24 4.65 -3.94 1.27
C GLY A 24 5.35 -2.89 0.41
N GLU A 25 6.64 -2.69 0.63
CA GLU A 25 7.56 -1.88 -0.20
C GLU A 25 8.30 -2.91 -1.08
N THR A 26 7.96 -3.12 -2.36
CA THR A 26 8.49 -2.34 -3.50
C THR A 26 7.72 -2.46 -4.84
N GLU A 27 6.59 -3.16 -4.96
CA GLU A 27 5.84 -3.30 -6.25
C GLU A 27 4.50 -2.51 -6.33
N SER A 28 4.22 -1.64 -5.36
CA SER A 28 2.88 -1.02 -5.20
C SER A 28 2.70 0.34 -5.87
N SER A 29 3.76 0.95 -6.42
CA SER A 29 3.71 2.34 -6.92
C SER A 29 2.92 2.51 -8.23
N LEU A 30 3.02 1.55 -9.17
CA LEU A 30 2.32 1.66 -10.46
C LEU A 30 0.84 1.27 -10.40
N LYS A 31 0.47 0.33 -9.50
CA LYS A 31 -0.92 -0.11 -9.36
C LYS A 31 -1.81 0.98 -8.77
N GLY A 32 -1.27 1.82 -7.87
CA GLY A 32 -2.01 2.94 -7.26
C GLY A 32 -2.43 4.00 -8.29
N THR A 33 -1.50 4.47 -9.11
CA THR A 33 -1.80 5.50 -10.14
C THR A 33 -2.76 4.99 -11.20
N PHE A 34 -2.57 3.75 -11.69
CA PHE A 34 -3.48 3.16 -12.66
C PHE A 34 -4.90 2.98 -12.09
N ALA A 35 -5.02 2.52 -10.84
CA ALA A 35 -6.31 2.42 -10.16
C ALA A 35 -6.99 3.79 -9.99
N ALA A 36 -6.22 4.83 -9.63
CA ALA A 36 -6.74 6.19 -9.51
C ALA A 36 -7.28 6.72 -10.85
N VAL A 37 -6.56 6.49 -11.96
CA VAL A 37 -6.99 6.92 -13.29
C VAL A 37 -8.21 6.13 -13.77
N LEU A 38 -8.30 4.82 -13.51
CA LEU A 38 -9.49 4.03 -13.84
C LEU A 38 -10.73 4.54 -13.11
N LEU A 39 -10.61 4.83 -11.81
CA LEU A 39 -11.70 5.41 -11.04
C LEU A 39 -12.07 6.81 -11.55
N LEU A 40 -11.09 7.65 -11.84
CA LEU A 40 -11.31 9.00 -12.35
C LEU A 40 -11.96 8.98 -13.75
N GLY A 41 -11.45 8.15 -14.66
CA GLY A 41 -12.01 7.99 -16.00
C GLY A 41 -13.43 7.43 -15.96
N GLY A 42 -13.68 6.42 -15.12
CA GLY A 42 -15.02 5.89 -14.89
C GLY A 42 -15.99 6.94 -14.36
N PHE A 43 -15.56 7.76 -13.40
CA PHE A 43 -16.37 8.83 -12.84
C PHE A 43 -16.75 9.90 -13.88
N ILE A 44 -15.81 10.28 -14.74
CA ILE A 44 -16.05 11.24 -15.83
C ILE A 44 -17.06 10.67 -16.82
N ILE A 45 -16.89 9.43 -17.27
CA ILE A 45 -17.82 8.78 -18.21
C ILE A 45 -19.22 8.66 -17.59
N LEU A 46 -19.31 8.24 -16.32
CA LEU A 46 -20.58 8.08 -15.62
C LEU A 46 -21.31 9.43 -15.48
N THR A 47 -20.58 10.48 -15.11
CA THR A 47 -21.16 11.83 -14.99
C THR A 47 -21.61 12.37 -16.34
N TRP A 48 -20.78 12.23 -17.38
CA TRP A 48 -21.12 12.66 -18.74
C TRP A 48 -22.34 11.91 -19.29
N ALA A 49 -22.35 10.57 -19.15
CA ALA A 49 -23.47 9.73 -19.57
C ALA A 49 -24.75 10.07 -18.79
N GLY A 50 -24.65 10.34 -17.48
CA GLY A 50 -25.78 10.77 -16.67
C GLY A 50 -26.40 12.08 -17.16
N VAL A 51 -25.57 13.09 -17.43
CA VAL A 51 -26.03 14.37 -18.00
C VAL A 51 -26.61 14.17 -19.40
N PHE A 52 -26.00 13.33 -20.24
CA PHE A 52 -26.47 13.04 -21.59
C PHE A 52 -27.83 12.32 -21.60
N LEU A 53 -28.02 11.34 -20.72
CA LEU A 53 -29.32 10.67 -20.55
C LEU A 53 -30.39 11.64 -20.01
N LEU A 54 -30.01 12.51 -19.08
CA LEU A 54 -30.91 13.56 -18.58
C LEU A 54 -31.31 14.54 -19.70
N PHE A 55 -30.37 14.87 -20.59
CA PHE A 55 -30.64 15.67 -21.79
C PHE A 55 -31.64 14.96 -22.71
N LEU A 56 -31.42 13.68 -23.04
CA LEU A 56 -32.35 12.90 -23.86
C LEU A 56 -33.73 12.76 -23.20
N ALA A 57 -33.80 12.57 -21.89
CA ALA A 57 -35.07 12.48 -21.17
C ALA A 57 -35.84 13.81 -21.15
N ARG A 58 -35.15 14.93 -21.40
CA ARG A 58 -35.74 16.27 -21.41
C ARG A 58 -36.08 16.78 -22.82
N GLN A 59 -35.48 16.23 -23.86
CA GLN A 59 -35.81 16.51 -25.27
C GLN A 59 -37.00 15.66 -25.72
#